data_AF-A0AAE9D4U5-F1
#
_entry.id   AF-A0AAE9D4U5-F1
#
_cell.length_a   1.000
_cell.length_b   1.000
_cell.length_c   1.000
_cell.angle_alpha   90.00
_cell.angle_beta   90.00
_cell.angle_gamma   90.00
#
_symmetry.space_group_name_H-M   'P 1'
#
loop_
_entity.id
_entity.type
_entity.pdbx_description
1 polymer ?
#
loop_
_entity_poly.entity_id
_entity_poly.type
_entity_poly.pdbx_seq_one_letter_code
_entity_poly.pdbx_strand_id
1 'polypeptide(L)'
;MLFEFLKIVFSLSFLQVSTSIIVTTSYGKLNGKQIEGYHSFKHVPYAKPPIGKLRFQRPENPEKWTKVRNATEFGPACMSNSTVSKSPQKWIDEDCLHMNIFTSNKCLKSKDCAVVVYIHGGDILYNSAVMFNETFLMESFVSNDVILVIPAFRLGIFSHFIVADQSIAPTNLAFYDILKSLHFVKSEIRNFGGNSKKVTLFGHSYGGAIVTMMNFSQRINQDLSLFQKTIVMSAQQNFLELELMINRTRTFAEHANCLVPVGMSEKMSRSKQDRFTMNCLQKKSGQELLRIQRFLEEQGYPLYEGTVQREPMFEKGKFSEFMDSPKMIPMLTGCTAFEMDDEQFAVPVAELIGFENPDECEAKYRRDLKNGIFERNNHSDETITMMVSTKLRINKLLEKYIPTYLYEFSYPKHSLHVGDLYYLMGLHPFEEDENEIHLKEVYRDMFMNFAKYGNPGLGFEMTDLKTSSYFDVNWDEKTGLRPQMKTGFEKKFMDYWLKDMNEYDQAVSKAKQRNTSKTRNMKSLPINEEFEESHNFLFSLLVMFLALSIVFLGWKTCRPKKRNLYIRIDGANFRKNPEFFNK
;
A
#
# COMPACT_ATOMS: atom_id res chain seq x y z
N MET A 1 -14.78 -21.66 -61.02
CA MET A 1 -13.67 -22.44 -60.44
C MET A 1 -12.34 -21.68 -60.28
N LEU A 2 -12.27 -20.35 -60.54
CA LEU A 2 -11.08 -19.53 -60.26
C LEU A 2 -11.20 -18.60 -59.03
N PHE A 3 -12.39 -18.47 -58.44
CA PHE A 3 -12.66 -17.55 -57.33
C PHE A 3 -12.56 -18.18 -55.93
N GLU A 4 -12.50 -19.52 -55.83
CA GLU A 4 -12.32 -20.25 -54.57
C GLU A 4 -10.83 -20.44 -54.21
N PHE A 5 -9.93 -20.44 -55.20
CA PHE A 5 -8.49 -20.62 -54.98
C PHE A 5 -7.80 -19.37 -54.41
N LEU A 6 -8.33 -18.16 -54.67
CA LEU A 6 -7.76 -16.92 -54.16
C LEU A 6 -8.07 -16.65 -52.67
N LYS A 7 -9.08 -17.30 -52.08
CA LYS A 7 -9.39 -17.18 -50.64
C LYS A 7 -8.51 -18.06 -49.76
N ILE A 8 -7.88 -19.09 -50.33
CA ILE A 8 -7.00 -20.00 -49.58
C ILE A 8 -5.57 -19.43 -49.48
N VAL A 9 -5.17 -18.49 -50.34
CA VAL A 9 -3.80 -17.91 -50.35
C VAL A 9 -3.67 -16.65 -49.47
N PHE A 10 -4.77 -16.02 -49.04
CA PHE A 10 -4.75 -14.86 -48.12
C PHE A 10 -5.09 -15.20 -46.65
N SER A 11 -5.05 -16.49 -46.28
CA SER A 11 -5.11 -16.97 -44.90
C SER A 11 -3.76 -17.55 -44.44
N LEU A 12 -2.65 -17.00 -44.92
CA LEU A 12 -1.38 -17.07 -44.19
C LEU A 12 -1.53 -16.14 -42.98
N SER A 13 -2.26 -16.63 -41.99
CA SER A 13 -2.16 -16.16 -40.62
C SER A 13 -0.66 -16.08 -40.33
N PHE A 14 -0.17 -14.90 -39.96
CA PHE A 14 1.11 -14.78 -39.29
C PHE A 14 1.05 -15.72 -38.08
N LEU A 15 1.51 -16.96 -38.24
CA LEU A 15 1.95 -17.79 -37.14
C LEU A 15 3.10 -17.01 -36.53
N GLN A 16 2.78 -16.17 -35.55
CA GLN A 16 3.77 -15.59 -34.66
C GLN A 16 4.45 -16.80 -34.01
N VAL A 17 5.56 -17.25 -34.60
CA VAL A 17 6.42 -18.27 -34.02
C VAL A 17 6.97 -17.62 -32.76
N SER A 18 6.29 -17.83 -31.64
CA SER A 18 6.79 -17.49 -30.32
C SER A 18 8.03 -18.33 -30.13
N THR A 19 9.17 -17.73 -30.43
CA THR A 19 10.48 -18.35 -30.27
C THR A 19 10.71 -18.50 -28.78
N SER A 20 10.90 -19.75 -28.34
CA SER A 20 11.10 -20.09 -26.93
C SER A 20 12.47 -19.61 -26.45
N ILE A 21 12.52 -18.82 -25.37
CA ILE A 21 13.76 -18.40 -24.72
C ILE A 21 13.92 -19.13 -23.39
N ILE A 22 15.04 -19.83 -23.20
CA ILE A 22 15.30 -20.57 -21.96
C ILE A 22 16.31 -19.82 -21.09
N VAL A 23 15.91 -19.48 -19.86
CA VAL A 23 16.78 -18.98 -18.80
C VAL A 23 16.98 -20.05 -17.74
N THR A 24 18.20 -20.21 -17.25
CA THR A 24 18.53 -21.16 -16.16
C THR A 24 18.76 -20.37 -14.87
N THR A 25 18.02 -20.72 -13.82
CA THR A 25 18.22 -20.21 -12.46
C THR A 25 18.84 -21.30 -11.57
N SER A 26 19.19 -20.95 -10.33
CA SER A 26 19.62 -21.95 -9.33
C SER A 26 18.52 -22.94 -8.93
N TYR A 27 17.25 -22.63 -9.22
CA TYR A 27 16.09 -23.46 -8.93
C TYR A 27 15.66 -24.34 -10.10
N GLY A 28 15.94 -23.94 -11.34
CA GLY A 28 15.66 -24.73 -12.53
C GLY A 28 15.57 -23.89 -13.80
N LYS A 29 15.15 -24.51 -14.90
CA LYS A 29 15.03 -23.85 -16.21
C LYS A 29 13.62 -23.27 -16.41
N LEU A 30 13.55 -22.09 -17.03
CA LEU A 30 12.30 -21.38 -17.34
C LEU A 30 12.24 -21.12 -18.84
N ASN A 31 11.10 -21.39 -19.46
CA ASN A 31 10.80 -21.02 -20.84
C ASN A 31 9.95 -19.74 -20.86
N GLY A 32 10.51 -18.63 -21.32
CA GLY A 32 9.83 -17.36 -21.46
C GLY A 32 9.16 -17.16 -22.82
N LYS A 33 8.39 -16.08 -22.93
CA LYS A 33 7.77 -15.62 -24.19
C LYS A 33 8.66 -14.55 -24.82
N GLN A 34 8.84 -14.61 -26.14
CA GLN A 34 9.54 -13.60 -26.92
C GLN A 34 8.55 -12.79 -27.77
N ILE A 35 8.68 -11.46 -27.76
CA ILE A 35 7.94 -10.51 -28.59
C ILE A 35 8.96 -9.48 -29.11
N GLU A 36 9.23 -9.49 -30.42
CA GLU A 36 10.05 -8.47 -31.09
C GLU A 36 11.42 -8.17 -30.45
N GLY A 37 12.07 -9.18 -29.87
CA GLY A 37 13.40 -9.05 -29.22
C GLY A 37 13.35 -8.67 -27.74
N TYR A 38 12.15 -8.45 -27.21
CA TYR A 38 11.83 -8.41 -25.79
C TYR A 38 11.34 -9.78 -25.30
N HIS A 39 11.49 -10.00 -24.00
CA HIS A 39 11.21 -11.27 -23.34
C HIS A 39 10.42 -11.04 -22.07
N SER A 40 9.44 -11.91 -21.82
CA SER A 40 8.76 -12.01 -20.54
C SER A 40 8.89 -13.41 -19.95
N PHE A 41 9.18 -13.45 -18.65
CA PHE A 41 9.16 -14.64 -17.81
C PHE A 41 8.14 -14.39 -16.71
N LYS A 42 6.93 -14.90 -16.91
CA LYS A 42 5.79 -14.72 -16.03
C LYS A 42 5.62 -15.94 -15.12
N HIS A 43 4.99 -15.75 -13.97
CA HIS A 43 4.75 -16.83 -13.00
C HIS A 43 6.06 -17.54 -12.53
N VAL A 44 7.12 -16.77 -12.31
CA VAL A 44 8.40 -17.28 -11.79
C VAL A 44 8.31 -17.41 -10.27
N PRO A 45 8.34 -18.63 -9.69
CA PRO A 45 8.18 -18.80 -8.25
C PRO A 45 9.41 -18.29 -7.50
N TYR A 46 9.18 -17.42 -6.51
CA TYR A 46 10.24 -16.91 -5.64
C TYR A 46 10.13 -17.44 -4.21
N ALA A 47 9.03 -18.11 -3.89
CA ALA A 47 8.79 -18.80 -2.63
C ALA A 47 7.97 -20.08 -2.84
N LYS A 48 7.87 -20.92 -1.81
CA LYS A 48 6.88 -22.01 -1.80
C LYS A 48 5.45 -21.47 -1.78
N PRO A 49 4.47 -22.23 -2.32
CA PRO A 49 3.06 -21.92 -2.16
C PRO A 49 2.71 -21.74 -0.66
N PRO A 50 2.17 -20.59 -0.22
CA PRO A 50 1.88 -20.31 1.19
C PRO A 50 0.56 -20.97 1.66
N ILE A 51 0.36 -22.24 1.33
CA ILE A 51 -0.88 -23.00 1.57
C ILE A 51 -0.77 -23.93 2.79
N GLY A 52 -1.92 -24.33 3.33
CA GLY A 52 -1.99 -25.26 4.46
C GLY A 52 -1.23 -24.74 5.68
N LYS A 53 -0.20 -25.48 6.12
CA LYS A 53 0.62 -25.08 7.29
C LYS A 53 1.46 -23.82 7.04
N LEU A 54 1.72 -23.46 5.77
CA LEU A 54 2.46 -22.25 5.41
C LEU A 54 1.55 -21.01 5.32
N ARG A 55 0.23 -21.18 5.40
CA ARG A 55 -0.69 -20.04 5.51
C ARG A 55 -0.41 -19.29 6.80
N PHE A 56 -0.29 -17.97 6.70
CA PHE A 56 0.11 -17.05 7.77
C PHE A 56 1.56 -17.21 8.28
N GLN A 57 2.40 -18.00 7.60
CA GLN A 57 3.81 -18.18 7.94
C GLN A 57 4.72 -17.43 6.96
N ARG A 58 5.95 -17.12 7.39
CA ARG A 58 6.97 -16.47 6.54
C ARG A 58 7.21 -17.31 5.27
N PRO A 59 7.47 -16.67 4.11
CA PRO A 59 7.70 -17.37 2.85
C PRO A 59 9.02 -18.17 2.88
N GLU A 60 8.94 -19.43 2.46
CA GLU A 60 10.10 -20.32 2.35
C GLU A 60 10.74 -20.29 0.95
N ASN A 61 11.98 -20.75 0.80
CA ASN A 61 12.63 -20.87 -0.52
C ASN A 61 11.82 -21.80 -1.44
N PRO A 62 11.66 -21.46 -2.73
CA PRO A 62 10.95 -22.30 -3.67
C PRO A 62 11.69 -23.64 -3.84
N GLU A 63 10.93 -24.68 -4.16
CA GLU A 63 11.51 -25.99 -4.47
C GLU A 63 12.24 -25.94 -5.81
N LYS A 64 13.32 -26.73 -5.94
CA LYS A 64 13.99 -26.89 -7.23
C LYS A 64 13.13 -27.75 -8.16
N TRP A 65 13.15 -27.43 -9.45
CA TRP A 65 12.46 -28.19 -10.48
C TRP A 65 13.43 -28.67 -11.56
N THR A 66 13.23 -29.91 -12.03
CA THR A 66 14.11 -30.55 -13.02
C THR A 66 13.66 -30.30 -14.46
N LYS A 67 12.35 -30.27 -14.71
CA LYS A 67 11.77 -30.01 -16.04
C LYS A 67 11.77 -28.52 -16.33
N VAL A 68 11.87 -28.13 -17.60
CA VAL A 68 11.71 -26.72 -18.00
C VAL A 68 10.30 -26.27 -17.62
N ARG A 69 10.19 -25.27 -16.73
CA ARG A 69 8.91 -24.70 -16.31
C ARG A 69 8.45 -23.67 -17.34
N ASN A 70 7.17 -23.73 -17.70
CA ASN A 70 6.59 -22.73 -18.59
C ASN A 70 6.38 -21.40 -17.86
N ALA A 71 6.94 -20.32 -18.40
CA ALA A 71 6.85 -18.96 -17.89
C ALA A 71 6.32 -17.98 -18.98
N THR A 72 5.54 -18.48 -19.94
CA THR A 72 4.98 -17.66 -21.03
C THR A 72 3.67 -16.94 -20.68
N GLU A 73 3.03 -17.31 -19.56
CA GLU A 73 1.70 -16.84 -19.16
C GLU A 73 1.70 -16.34 -17.71
N PHE A 74 0.83 -15.38 -17.40
CA PHE A 74 0.64 -14.92 -16.03
C PHE A 74 0.08 -16.03 -15.14
N GLY A 75 0.52 -16.04 -13.88
CA GLY A 75 -0.02 -16.88 -12.82
C GLY A 75 -1.32 -16.31 -12.22
N PRO A 76 -1.82 -16.94 -11.14
CA PRO A 76 -2.92 -16.38 -10.36
C PRO A 76 -2.56 -15.02 -9.75
N ALA A 77 -3.57 -14.17 -9.56
CA ALA A 77 -3.46 -13.10 -8.57
C ALA A 77 -3.54 -13.68 -7.15
N CYS A 78 -2.94 -13.01 -6.17
CA CYS A 78 -3.12 -13.37 -4.78
C CYS A 78 -4.59 -13.21 -4.36
N MET A 79 -5.00 -13.98 -3.36
CA MET A 79 -6.35 -13.95 -2.80
C MET A 79 -6.76 -12.53 -2.37
N SER A 80 -7.70 -11.94 -3.11
CA SER A 80 -8.33 -10.66 -2.80
C SER A 80 -9.76 -10.65 -3.36
N ASN A 81 -10.67 -10.00 -2.61
CA ASN A 81 -12.05 -9.74 -3.03
C ASN A 81 -12.63 -8.58 -2.20
N SER A 82 -12.06 -7.37 -2.36
CA SER A 82 -12.43 -6.23 -1.51
C SER A 82 -13.63 -5.43 -2.02
N THR A 83 -14.41 -4.82 -1.12
CA THR A 83 -15.53 -3.90 -1.42
C THR A 83 -15.11 -2.64 -2.16
N VAL A 84 -13.85 -2.22 -2.00
CA VAL A 84 -13.33 -0.96 -2.54
C VAL A 84 -12.61 -1.13 -3.89
N SER A 85 -12.58 -2.34 -4.46
CA SER A 85 -11.91 -2.58 -5.75
C SER A 85 -12.74 -3.40 -6.72
N LYS A 86 -12.62 -3.06 -8.00
CA LYS A 86 -13.14 -3.83 -9.14
C LYS A 86 -12.01 -4.35 -10.04
N SER A 87 -10.78 -4.37 -9.54
CA SER A 87 -9.59 -4.75 -10.33
C SER A 87 -9.81 -6.12 -10.99
N PRO A 88 -9.82 -6.19 -12.34
CA PRO A 88 -10.14 -7.44 -13.03
C PRO A 88 -8.99 -8.43 -12.85
N GLN A 89 -9.27 -9.59 -12.27
CA GLN A 89 -8.30 -10.68 -12.16
C GLN A 89 -8.84 -11.90 -12.89
N LYS A 90 -8.01 -12.52 -13.73
CA LYS A 90 -8.41 -13.70 -14.51
C LYS A 90 -8.84 -14.86 -13.60
N TRP A 91 -8.07 -15.08 -12.52
CA TRP A 91 -8.42 -15.92 -11.38
C TRP A 91 -7.51 -15.57 -10.19
N ILE A 92 -7.89 -16.03 -9.00
CA ILE A 92 -7.16 -15.83 -7.75
C ILE A 92 -6.79 -17.19 -7.12
N ASP A 93 -5.64 -17.26 -6.45
CA ASP A 93 -5.18 -18.45 -5.73
C ASP A 93 -4.31 -18.05 -4.53
N GLU A 94 -4.17 -18.95 -3.55
CA GLU A 94 -3.19 -18.82 -2.47
C GLU A 94 -1.78 -19.17 -2.94
N ASP A 95 -1.62 -20.04 -3.94
CA ASP A 95 -0.34 -20.28 -4.62
C ASP A 95 0.01 -19.10 -5.55
N CYS A 96 0.33 -17.96 -4.93
CA CYS A 96 0.50 -16.70 -5.64
C CYS A 96 1.88 -16.05 -5.46
N LEU A 97 2.82 -16.68 -4.73
CA LEU A 97 4.15 -16.10 -4.48
C LEU A 97 5.11 -16.31 -5.66
N HIS A 98 4.77 -15.63 -6.76
CA HIS A 98 5.52 -15.59 -8.00
C HIS A 98 5.81 -14.16 -8.43
N MET A 99 6.72 -13.99 -9.39
CA MET A 99 7.02 -12.71 -10.00
C MET A 99 7.00 -12.78 -11.52
N ASN A 100 6.82 -11.62 -12.13
CA ASN A 100 6.89 -11.43 -13.58
C ASN A 100 8.12 -10.60 -13.90
N ILE A 101 8.96 -11.06 -14.83
CA ILE A 101 10.23 -10.44 -15.20
C ILE A 101 10.20 -10.10 -16.69
N PHE A 102 10.46 -8.85 -17.03
CA PHE A 102 10.49 -8.34 -18.40
C PHE A 102 11.90 -7.86 -18.73
N THR A 103 12.48 -8.31 -19.84
CA THR A 103 13.88 -8.06 -20.20
C THR A 103 14.06 -8.05 -21.72
N SER A 104 15.22 -7.60 -22.21
CA SER A 104 15.56 -7.56 -23.64
C SER A 104 16.70 -8.52 -23.99
N ASN A 105 16.83 -8.86 -25.27
CA ASN A 105 18.02 -9.53 -25.79
C ASN A 105 19.32 -8.79 -25.43
N LYS A 106 19.29 -7.45 -25.42
CA LYS A 106 20.44 -6.63 -25.06
C LYS A 106 20.82 -6.80 -23.59
N CYS A 107 19.84 -6.80 -22.69
CA CYS A 107 20.06 -7.06 -21.27
C CYS A 107 20.56 -8.48 -21.00
N LEU A 108 19.95 -9.50 -21.62
CA LEU A 108 20.40 -10.89 -21.48
C LEU A 108 21.87 -11.09 -21.88
N LYS A 109 22.32 -10.36 -22.91
CA LYS A 109 23.73 -10.38 -23.36
C LYS A 109 24.64 -9.59 -22.42
N SER A 110 24.26 -8.37 -22.02
CA SER A 110 25.12 -7.50 -21.21
C SER A 110 25.25 -7.96 -19.75
N LYS A 111 24.17 -8.51 -19.19
CA LYS A 111 24.06 -8.87 -17.77
C LYS A 111 24.36 -7.72 -16.82
N ASP A 112 24.11 -6.49 -17.26
CA ASP A 112 24.42 -5.26 -16.51
C ASP A 112 23.27 -4.24 -16.48
N CYS A 113 22.07 -4.60 -16.99
CA CYS A 113 20.94 -3.67 -17.02
C CYS A 113 20.48 -3.28 -15.62
N ALA A 114 19.98 -2.05 -15.50
CA ALA A 114 19.30 -1.61 -14.28
C ALA A 114 18.02 -2.42 -14.08
N VAL A 115 17.64 -2.63 -12.82
CA VAL A 115 16.48 -3.44 -12.44
C VAL A 115 15.52 -2.57 -11.64
N VAL A 116 14.28 -2.50 -12.06
CA VAL A 116 13.18 -1.90 -11.29
C VAL A 116 12.34 -3.03 -10.72
N VAL A 117 12.15 -3.04 -9.40
CA VAL A 117 11.22 -3.93 -8.71
C VAL A 117 10.01 -3.11 -8.32
N TYR A 118 8.86 -3.34 -8.96
CA TYR A 118 7.63 -2.57 -8.74
C TYR A 118 6.71 -3.24 -7.73
N ILE A 119 6.34 -2.51 -6.68
CA ILE A 119 5.40 -2.91 -5.64
C ILE A 119 4.08 -2.20 -5.91
N HIS A 120 3.04 -2.97 -6.22
CA HIS A 120 1.72 -2.41 -6.51
C HIS A 120 1.06 -1.80 -5.27
N GLY A 121 0.19 -0.81 -5.50
CA GLY A 121 -0.67 -0.22 -4.47
C GLY A 121 -1.90 -1.08 -4.16
N GLY A 122 -2.93 -0.48 -3.57
CA GLY A 122 -4.15 -1.16 -3.14
C GLY A 122 -4.08 -1.73 -1.72
N ASP A 123 -3.47 -0.97 -0.81
CA ASP A 123 -3.52 -1.12 0.65
C ASP A 123 -3.11 -2.49 1.23
N ILE A 124 -2.36 -3.29 0.46
CA ILE A 124 -2.09 -4.70 0.81
C ILE A 124 -3.42 -5.47 1.00
N LEU A 125 -4.44 -5.06 0.26
CA LEU A 125 -5.81 -5.56 0.33
C LEU A 125 -6.31 -6.04 -1.05
N TYR A 126 -5.95 -5.32 -2.11
CA TYR A 126 -6.34 -5.62 -3.49
C TYR A 126 -5.23 -5.28 -4.50
N ASN A 127 -5.58 -5.28 -5.80
CA ASN A 127 -4.66 -5.24 -6.94
C ASN A 127 -3.76 -6.48 -7.07
N SER A 128 -2.93 -6.53 -8.11
CA SER A 128 -2.10 -7.70 -8.36
C SER A 128 -0.87 -7.39 -9.22
N ALA A 129 0.09 -8.31 -9.18
CA ALA A 129 1.24 -8.33 -10.09
C ALA A 129 0.89 -8.72 -11.54
N VAL A 130 -0.37 -9.07 -11.84
CA VAL A 130 -0.80 -9.66 -13.11
C VAL A 130 -1.88 -8.83 -13.83
N MET A 131 -2.15 -7.62 -13.37
CA MET A 131 -3.19 -6.73 -13.92
C MET A 131 -2.71 -5.81 -15.07
N PHE A 132 -1.46 -5.97 -15.51
CA PHE A 132 -0.81 -5.06 -16.46
C PHE A 132 -0.80 -5.59 -17.89
N ASN A 133 -0.79 -4.66 -18.87
CA ASN A 133 -0.56 -4.99 -20.27
C ASN A 133 0.94 -5.25 -20.51
N GLU A 134 1.29 -6.46 -20.94
CA GLU A 134 2.70 -6.84 -21.12
C GLU A 134 3.43 -6.02 -22.18
N THR A 135 2.75 -5.62 -23.26
CA THR A 135 3.34 -4.80 -24.34
C THR A 135 3.66 -3.41 -23.83
N PHE A 136 2.73 -2.79 -23.09
CA PHE A 136 2.95 -1.47 -22.49
C PHE A 136 4.16 -1.50 -21.54
N LEU A 137 4.28 -2.52 -20.69
CA LEU A 137 5.42 -2.66 -19.78
C LEU A 137 6.75 -2.80 -20.53
N MET A 138 6.76 -3.53 -21.65
CA MET A 138 7.95 -3.67 -22.50
C MET A 138 8.33 -2.34 -23.15
N GLU A 139 7.36 -1.59 -23.65
CA GLU A 139 7.56 -0.26 -24.24
C GLU A 139 8.08 0.75 -23.21
N SER A 140 7.53 0.77 -22.00
CA SER A 140 7.94 1.73 -20.96
C SER A 140 9.33 1.43 -20.39
N PHE A 141 9.61 0.16 -20.06
CA PHE A 141 10.83 -0.22 -19.33
C PHE A 141 11.88 -0.90 -20.21
N VAL A 142 11.48 -1.95 -20.92
CA VAL A 142 12.42 -2.86 -21.59
C VAL A 142 13.08 -2.19 -22.81
N SER A 143 12.35 -1.38 -23.55
CA SER A 143 12.88 -0.55 -24.65
C SER A 143 13.96 0.44 -24.18
N ASN A 144 13.94 0.79 -22.90
CA ASN A 144 14.86 1.72 -22.24
C ASN A 144 16.05 1.04 -21.55
N ASP A 145 16.29 -0.24 -21.83
CA ASP A 145 17.31 -1.10 -21.22
C ASP A 145 17.16 -1.27 -19.70
N VAL A 146 15.92 -1.23 -19.22
CA VAL A 146 15.58 -1.46 -17.82
C VAL A 146 14.79 -2.77 -17.69
N ILE A 147 15.25 -3.64 -16.79
CA ILE A 147 14.51 -4.85 -16.45
C ILE A 147 13.43 -4.48 -15.44
N LEU A 148 12.20 -4.88 -15.72
CA LEU A 148 11.09 -4.73 -14.77
C LEU A 148 10.80 -6.07 -14.10
N VAL A 149 10.67 -6.05 -12.77
CA VAL A 149 10.24 -7.18 -11.94
C VAL A 149 9.00 -6.77 -11.16
N ILE A 150 7.94 -7.56 -11.25
CA ILE A 150 6.70 -7.34 -10.51
C ILE A 150 6.40 -8.58 -9.65
N PRO A 151 6.71 -8.57 -8.35
CA PRO A 151 6.36 -9.65 -7.44
C PRO A 151 4.90 -9.54 -6.99
N ALA A 152 4.20 -10.68 -6.96
CA ALA A 152 2.95 -10.82 -6.22
C ALA A 152 3.25 -11.08 -4.74
N PHE A 153 2.47 -10.53 -3.81
CA PHE A 153 2.61 -10.74 -2.36
C PHE A 153 1.23 -10.94 -1.73
N ARG A 154 1.16 -11.61 -0.57
CA ARG A 154 -0.14 -11.88 0.09
C ARG A 154 -0.85 -10.59 0.49
N LEU A 155 -2.18 -10.64 0.45
CA LEU A 155 -3.08 -9.51 0.70
C LEU A 155 -4.14 -9.88 1.75
N GLY A 156 -4.82 -8.87 2.30
CA GLY A 156 -5.98 -9.02 3.18
C GLY A 156 -5.67 -9.90 4.40
N ILE A 157 -6.61 -10.75 4.79
CA ILE A 157 -6.44 -11.68 5.91
C ILE A 157 -5.26 -12.63 5.72
N PHE A 158 -4.85 -12.93 4.48
CA PHE A 158 -3.72 -13.83 4.20
C PHE A 158 -2.36 -13.20 4.56
N SER A 159 -2.29 -11.87 4.64
CA SER A 159 -1.11 -11.12 5.12
C SER A 159 -1.31 -10.47 6.50
N HIS A 160 -2.55 -10.31 6.97
CA HIS A 160 -2.89 -9.57 8.20
C HIS A 160 -3.53 -10.45 9.29
N PHE A 161 -3.28 -11.76 9.28
CA PHE A 161 -3.54 -12.60 10.46
C PHE A 161 -2.53 -12.26 11.56
N ILE A 162 -2.93 -11.39 12.50
CA ILE A 162 -2.08 -10.86 13.55
C ILE A 162 -2.65 -11.26 14.91
N VAL A 163 -1.84 -11.89 15.75
CA VAL A 163 -2.24 -12.41 17.07
C VAL A 163 -1.40 -11.84 18.19
N ALA A 164 -1.69 -12.12 19.46
CA ALA A 164 -0.90 -11.53 20.55
C ALA A 164 0.52 -12.12 20.60
N ASP A 165 0.64 -13.44 20.45
CA ASP A 165 1.92 -14.12 20.37
C ASP A 165 2.49 -14.12 18.95
N GLN A 166 3.35 -13.14 18.69
CA GLN A 166 4.02 -12.93 17.39
C GLN A 166 4.97 -14.06 16.98
N SER A 167 5.26 -15.02 17.86
CA SER A 167 5.99 -16.25 17.49
C SER A 167 5.10 -17.26 16.75
N ILE A 168 3.77 -17.12 16.85
CA ILE A 168 2.79 -17.99 16.17
C ILE A 168 2.56 -17.53 14.73
N ALA A 169 2.32 -16.23 14.55
CA ALA A 169 2.17 -15.60 13.25
C ALA A 169 2.84 -14.22 13.31
N PRO A 170 3.74 -13.90 12.36
CA PRO A 170 4.46 -12.63 12.35
C PRO A 170 3.55 -11.49 11.86
N THR A 171 3.77 -10.28 12.38
CA THR A 171 3.26 -9.05 11.76
C THR A 171 3.90 -8.80 10.39
N ASN A 172 3.24 -7.97 9.58
CA ASN A 172 3.77 -7.44 8.32
C ASN A 172 4.15 -8.54 7.32
N LEU A 173 3.30 -9.57 7.17
CA LEU A 173 3.63 -10.76 6.39
C LEU A 173 3.91 -10.46 4.90
N ALA A 174 3.20 -9.48 4.33
CA ALA A 174 3.46 -9.00 2.97
C ALA A 174 4.89 -8.44 2.80
N PHE A 175 5.47 -7.80 3.83
CA PHE A 175 6.86 -7.33 3.76
C PHE A 175 7.82 -8.51 3.69
N TYR A 176 7.55 -9.62 4.37
CA TYR A 176 8.40 -10.83 4.24
C TYR A 176 8.32 -11.41 2.82
N ASP A 177 7.15 -11.38 2.19
CA ASP A 177 6.95 -11.81 0.79
C ASP A 177 7.77 -10.92 -0.17
N ILE A 178 7.68 -9.61 -0.01
CA ILE A 178 8.44 -8.65 -0.82
C ILE A 178 9.95 -8.81 -0.58
N LEU A 179 10.41 -8.93 0.67
CA LEU A 179 11.83 -9.19 0.97
C LEU A 179 12.31 -10.50 0.35
N LYS A 180 11.47 -11.54 0.35
CA LYS A 180 11.80 -12.82 -0.30
C LYS A 180 11.98 -12.65 -1.81
N SER A 181 11.13 -11.86 -2.45
CA SER A 181 11.27 -11.51 -3.86
C SER A 181 12.56 -10.72 -4.14
N LEU A 182 12.94 -9.78 -3.26
CA LEU A 182 14.19 -9.02 -3.37
C LEU A 182 15.42 -9.91 -3.20
N HIS A 183 15.38 -10.90 -2.31
CA HIS A 183 16.43 -11.90 -2.19
C HIS A 183 16.56 -12.75 -3.46
N PHE A 184 15.46 -13.11 -4.10
CA PHE A 184 15.48 -13.78 -5.41
C PHE A 184 16.10 -12.87 -6.47
N VAL A 185 15.72 -11.59 -6.54
CA VAL A 185 16.33 -10.62 -7.45
C VAL A 185 17.84 -10.53 -7.21
N LYS A 186 18.28 -10.42 -5.95
CA LYS A 186 19.71 -10.38 -5.59
C LYS A 186 20.47 -11.61 -6.11
N SER A 187 19.91 -12.81 -6.01
CA SER A 187 20.60 -14.05 -6.38
C SER A 187 20.46 -14.44 -7.86
N GLU A 188 19.33 -14.12 -8.50
CA GLU A 188 18.99 -14.67 -9.82
C GLU A 188 18.89 -13.63 -10.93
N ILE A 189 18.75 -12.33 -10.66
CA ILE A 189 18.41 -11.36 -11.73
C ILE A 189 19.48 -11.26 -12.84
N ARG A 190 20.72 -11.62 -12.51
CA ARG A 190 21.81 -11.74 -13.49
C ARG A 190 21.52 -12.75 -14.59
N ASN A 191 20.77 -13.81 -14.29
CA ASN A 191 20.34 -14.81 -15.27
C ASN A 191 19.32 -14.24 -16.27
N PHE A 192 18.62 -13.17 -15.88
CA PHE A 192 17.67 -12.42 -16.71
C PHE A 192 18.30 -11.16 -17.33
N GLY A 193 19.59 -10.94 -17.14
CA GLY A 193 20.33 -9.81 -17.73
C GLY A 193 20.53 -8.60 -16.81
N GLY A 194 20.09 -8.68 -15.56
CA GLY A 194 20.12 -7.55 -14.62
C GLY A 194 21.39 -7.47 -13.78
N ASN A 195 21.70 -6.28 -13.29
CA ASN A 195 22.72 -6.06 -12.28
C ASN A 195 22.07 -5.94 -10.89
N SER A 196 22.35 -6.90 -10.00
CA SER A 196 21.85 -6.88 -8.61
C SER A 196 22.39 -5.74 -7.74
N LYS A 197 23.36 -4.96 -8.25
CA LYS A 197 23.87 -3.72 -7.64
C LYS A 197 23.26 -2.43 -8.22
N LYS A 198 22.34 -2.55 -9.18
CA LYS A 198 21.62 -1.43 -9.81
C LYS A 198 20.10 -1.65 -9.69
N VAL A 199 19.64 -1.99 -8.49
CA VAL A 199 18.23 -2.27 -8.20
C VAL A 199 17.54 -1.02 -7.64
N THR A 200 16.43 -0.65 -8.25
CA THR A 200 15.54 0.42 -7.84
C THR A 200 14.25 -0.20 -7.32
N LEU A 201 13.90 0.05 -6.06
CA LEU A 201 12.62 -0.35 -5.49
C LEU A 201 11.59 0.75 -5.75
N PHE A 202 10.55 0.44 -6.51
CA PHE A 202 9.54 1.39 -6.97
C PHE A 202 8.17 1.00 -6.41
N GLY A 203 7.42 1.94 -5.84
CA GLY A 203 6.02 1.73 -5.48
C GLY A 203 5.14 2.95 -5.68
N HIS A 204 3.85 2.70 -5.84
CA HIS A 204 2.79 3.70 -5.96
C HIS A 204 1.73 3.47 -4.86
N SER A 205 1.13 4.54 -4.32
CA SER A 205 0.10 4.44 -3.27
C SER A 205 0.67 3.68 -2.07
N TYR A 206 -0.06 2.69 -1.54
CA TYR A 206 0.45 1.85 -0.45
C TYR A 206 1.73 1.08 -0.82
N GLY A 207 1.96 0.79 -2.12
CA GLY A 207 3.23 0.26 -2.59
C GLY A 207 4.37 1.24 -2.32
N GLY A 208 4.15 2.53 -2.51
CA GLY A 208 5.09 3.60 -2.17
C GLY A 208 5.25 3.77 -0.65
N ALA A 209 4.20 3.53 0.13
CA ALA A 209 4.28 3.47 1.59
C ALA A 209 5.23 2.35 2.05
N ILE A 210 5.11 1.15 1.46
CA ILE A 210 6.01 0.01 1.70
C ILE A 210 7.45 0.38 1.36
N VAL A 211 7.70 1.00 0.19
CA VAL A 211 9.04 1.44 -0.22
C VAL A 211 9.61 2.44 0.79
N THR A 212 8.81 3.41 1.23
CA THR A 212 9.20 4.37 2.26
C THR A 212 9.57 3.67 3.56
N MET A 213 8.72 2.76 4.04
CA MET A 213 8.99 2.01 5.26
C MET A 213 10.25 1.16 5.18
N MET A 214 10.50 0.50 4.04
CA MET A 214 11.74 -0.26 3.82
C MET A 214 12.99 0.64 3.74
N ASN A 215 12.84 1.85 3.20
CA ASN A 215 13.94 2.83 3.12
C ASN A 215 14.36 3.29 4.53
N PHE A 216 13.40 3.68 5.38
CA PHE A 216 13.66 4.21 6.73
C PHE A 216 13.90 3.14 7.81
N SER A 217 13.54 1.87 7.57
CA SER A 217 13.83 0.79 8.53
C SER A 217 15.33 0.56 8.69
N GLN A 218 15.86 0.68 9.92
CA GLN A 218 17.25 0.32 10.24
C GLN A 218 17.53 -1.20 10.18
N ARG A 219 16.49 -2.03 10.05
CA ARG A 219 16.62 -3.50 10.07
C ARG A 219 16.60 -4.11 8.68
N ILE A 220 15.95 -3.47 7.71
CA ILE A 220 15.83 -3.93 6.33
C ILE A 220 16.96 -3.36 5.47
N ASN A 221 17.54 -4.13 4.55
CA ASN A 221 18.54 -3.65 3.57
C ASN A 221 19.74 -2.92 4.21
N GLN A 222 20.26 -3.44 5.33
CA GLN A 222 21.36 -2.82 6.09
C GLN A 222 22.66 -2.68 5.29
N ASP A 223 22.99 -3.71 4.49
CA ASP A 223 24.19 -3.77 3.66
C ASP A 223 23.98 -3.17 2.26
N LEU A 224 22.84 -2.52 2.03
CA LEU A 224 22.41 -1.99 0.73
C LEU A 224 22.50 -3.00 -0.41
N SER A 225 22.31 -4.30 -0.11
CA SER A 225 22.46 -5.37 -1.09
C SER A 225 21.17 -5.75 -1.81
N LEU A 226 20.02 -5.25 -1.37
CA LEU A 226 18.71 -5.57 -1.96
C LEU A 226 18.25 -4.50 -2.96
N PHE A 227 18.45 -3.22 -2.63
CA PHE A 227 18.15 -2.09 -3.51
C PHE A 227 19.05 -0.90 -3.18
N GLN A 228 19.36 -0.10 -4.20
CA GLN A 228 20.28 1.03 -4.13
C GLN A 228 19.61 2.36 -4.45
N LYS A 229 18.37 2.35 -4.98
CA LYS A 229 17.55 3.52 -5.27
C LYS A 229 16.10 3.24 -4.93
N THR A 230 15.32 4.30 -4.67
CA THR A 230 13.88 4.19 -4.42
C THR A 230 13.07 5.18 -5.25
N ILE A 231 11.91 4.72 -5.72
CA ILE A 231 10.91 5.56 -6.37
C ILE A 231 9.61 5.43 -5.58
N VAL A 232 9.06 6.56 -5.13
CA VAL A 232 7.85 6.61 -4.29
C VAL A 232 6.85 7.59 -4.90
N MET A 233 5.78 7.06 -5.50
CA MET A 233 4.69 7.85 -6.09
C MET A 233 3.48 7.87 -5.17
N SER A 234 2.92 9.06 -4.95
CA SER A 234 1.58 9.25 -4.35
C SER A 234 1.39 8.40 -3.11
N ALA A 235 2.22 8.61 -2.08
CA ALA A 235 2.24 7.74 -0.91
C ALA A 235 2.25 8.50 0.41
N GLN A 236 1.35 8.08 1.30
CA GLN A 236 1.41 8.36 2.73
C GLN A 236 2.18 7.27 3.48
N GLN A 237 2.72 7.59 4.65
CA GLN A 237 3.39 6.60 5.50
C GLN A 237 3.01 6.80 6.97
N ASN A 238 2.45 5.76 7.57
CA ASN A 238 2.21 5.68 9.02
C ASN A 238 2.03 4.22 9.45
N PHE A 239 2.10 3.95 10.74
CA PHE A 239 1.86 2.63 11.31
C PHE A 239 0.49 2.55 12.01
N LEU A 240 -0.10 1.36 11.98
CA LEU A 240 -1.26 1.01 12.77
C LEU A 240 -0.84 0.36 14.10
N GLU A 241 -1.68 0.57 15.10
CA GLU A 241 -1.52 -0.04 16.42
C GLU A 241 -1.66 -1.57 16.38
N LEU A 242 -0.78 -2.26 17.11
CA LEU A 242 -0.78 -3.72 17.15
C LEU A 242 -2.09 -4.28 17.69
N GLU A 243 -2.63 -3.67 18.76
CA GLU A 243 -3.88 -4.12 19.38
C GLU A 243 -5.08 -3.99 18.46
N LEU A 244 -5.11 -2.94 17.61
CA LEU A 244 -6.15 -2.78 16.59
C LEU A 244 -6.14 -3.97 15.64
N MET A 245 -4.96 -4.38 15.16
CA MET A 245 -4.81 -5.52 14.24
C MET A 245 -5.12 -6.87 14.88
N ILE A 246 -4.76 -7.05 16.16
CA ILE A 246 -5.15 -8.23 16.94
C ILE A 246 -6.67 -8.31 17.06
N ASN A 247 -7.33 -7.16 17.32
CA ASN A 247 -8.78 -7.12 17.47
C ASN A 247 -9.49 -7.40 16.13
N ARG A 248 -8.99 -6.87 15.00
CA ARG A 248 -9.48 -7.22 13.65
C ARG A 248 -9.40 -8.73 13.41
N THR A 249 -8.25 -9.34 13.73
CA THR A 249 -8.07 -10.80 13.60
C THR A 249 -9.02 -11.59 14.50
N ARG A 250 -9.29 -11.11 15.72
CA ARG A 250 -10.24 -11.74 16.63
C ARG A 250 -11.66 -11.70 16.07
N THR A 251 -12.12 -10.56 15.58
CA THR A 251 -13.43 -10.40 14.94
C THR A 251 -13.55 -11.32 13.73
N PHE A 252 -12.51 -11.41 12.89
CA PHE A 252 -12.47 -12.35 11.78
C PHE A 252 -12.65 -13.80 12.26
N ALA A 253 -11.85 -14.20 13.25
CA ALA A 253 -11.87 -15.55 13.79
C ALA A 253 -13.22 -15.92 14.42
N GLU A 254 -13.92 -14.95 15.01
CA GLU A 254 -15.29 -15.14 15.52
C GLU A 254 -16.25 -15.53 14.40
N HIS A 255 -16.27 -14.75 13.32
CA HIS A 255 -17.13 -15.00 12.15
C HIS A 255 -16.73 -16.27 11.38
N ALA A 256 -15.46 -16.65 11.48
CA ALA A 256 -14.97 -17.91 10.96
C ALA A 256 -15.31 -19.11 11.87
N ASN A 257 -15.90 -18.92 13.06
CA ASN A 257 -16.08 -19.96 14.08
C ASN A 257 -14.74 -20.64 14.47
N CYS A 258 -13.69 -19.84 14.61
CA CYS A 258 -12.33 -20.28 14.92
C CYS A 258 -11.78 -19.73 16.25
N LEU A 259 -12.62 -19.09 17.07
CA LEU A 259 -12.24 -18.75 18.43
C LEU A 259 -12.31 -19.98 19.36
N VAL A 260 -11.46 -19.98 20.38
CA VAL A 260 -11.52 -20.97 21.46
C VAL A 260 -12.84 -20.80 22.22
N PRO A 261 -13.60 -21.88 22.48
CA PRO A 261 -14.80 -21.82 23.31
C PRO A 261 -14.51 -21.25 24.70
N VAL A 262 -15.41 -20.42 25.24
CA VAL A 262 -15.20 -19.66 26.49
C VAL A 262 -14.69 -20.53 27.64
N GLY A 263 -15.35 -21.67 27.92
CA GLY A 263 -14.96 -22.57 29.01
C GLY A 263 -13.60 -23.28 28.83
N MET A 264 -13.05 -23.30 27.61
CA MET A 264 -11.68 -23.76 27.35
C MET A 264 -10.67 -22.60 27.41
N SER A 265 -11.09 -21.39 26.99
CA SER A 265 -10.23 -20.22 26.92
C SER A 265 -9.63 -19.83 28.27
N GLU A 266 -10.42 -19.93 29.35
CA GLU A 266 -9.98 -19.65 30.74
C GLU A 266 -8.87 -20.60 31.22
N LYS A 267 -8.77 -21.79 30.62
CA LYS A 267 -7.78 -22.83 30.96
C LYS A 267 -6.58 -22.82 30.01
N MET A 268 -6.55 -21.92 29.03
CA MET A 268 -5.53 -21.86 27.99
C MET A 268 -4.74 -20.55 28.06
N SER A 269 -3.40 -20.65 27.98
CA SER A 269 -2.56 -19.47 27.79
C SER A 269 -2.89 -18.79 26.46
N ARG A 270 -2.60 -17.49 26.36
CA ARG A 270 -2.85 -16.70 25.15
C ARG A 270 -2.20 -17.32 23.91
N SER A 271 -0.94 -17.76 23.99
CA SER A 271 -0.24 -18.46 22.91
C SER A 271 -0.95 -19.74 22.44
N LYS A 272 -1.55 -20.50 23.36
CA LYS A 272 -2.33 -21.71 23.00
C LYS A 272 -3.63 -21.33 22.29
N GLN A 273 -4.27 -20.24 22.70
CA GLN A 273 -5.46 -19.73 22.02
C GLN A 273 -5.13 -19.23 20.61
N ASP A 274 -4.06 -18.44 20.46
CA ASP A 274 -3.61 -17.92 19.16
C ASP A 274 -3.27 -19.08 18.18
N ARG A 275 -2.58 -20.11 18.67
CA ARG A 275 -2.28 -21.32 17.89
C ARG A 275 -3.54 -22.11 17.52
N PHE A 276 -4.52 -22.21 18.42
CA PHE A 276 -5.81 -22.84 18.11
C PHE A 276 -6.52 -22.10 16.97
N THR A 277 -6.62 -20.77 17.07
CA THR A 277 -7.24 -19.93 16.05
C THR A 277 -6.55 -20.09 14.70
N MET A 278 -5.22 -20.00 14.66
CA MET A 278 -4.45 -20.18 13.44
C MET A 278 -4.70 -21.56 12.81
N ASN A 279 -4.62 -22.63 13.60
CA ASN A 279 -4.82 -24.00 13.11
C ASN A 279 -6.25 -24.22 12.59
N CYS A 280 -7.26 -23.58 13.19
CA CYS A 280 -8.63 -23.63 12.70
C CYS A 280 -8.76 -22.93 11.34
N LEU A 281 -8.23 -21.70 11.22
CA LEU A 281 -8.26 -20.93 9.98
C LEU A 281 -7.47 -21.60 8.85
N GLN A 282 -6.34 -22.25 9.15
CA GLN A 282 -5.54 -23.01 8.18
C GLN A 282 -6.30 -24.20 7.56
N LYS A 283 -7.34 -24.71 8.22
CA LYS A 283 -8.16 -25.82 7.70
C LYS A 283 -9.30 -25.37 6.78
N LYS A 284 -9.62 -24.08 6.76
CA LYS A 284 -10.66 -23.52 5.88
C LYS A 284 -10.14 -23.33 4.47
N SER A 285 -11.04 -23.34 3.49
CA SER A 285 -10.66 -22.98 2.11
C SER A 285 -10.35 -21.48 2.03
N GLY A 286 -9.38 -21.08 1.19
CA GLY A 286 -9.10 -19.66 0.99
C GLY A 286 -10.32 -18.88 0.49
N GLN A 287 -11.17 -19.50 -0.32
CA GLN A 287 -12.42 -18.91 -0.80
C GLN A 287 -13.42 -18.62 0.33
N GLU A 288 -13.51 -19.51 1.33
CA GLU A 288 -14.33 -19.26 2.52
C GLU A 288 -13.79 -18.07 3.32
N LEU A 289 -12.47 -17.99 3.52
CA LEU A 289 -11.84 -16.87 4.21
C LEU A 289 -12.08 -15.54 3.49
N LEU A 290 -11.95 -15.51 2.16
CA LEU A 290 -12.27 -14.31 1.38
C LEU A 290 -13.73 -13.89 1.49
N ARG A 291 -14.68 -14.84 1.49
CA ARG A 291 -16.10 -14.52 1.67
C ARG A 291 -16.38 -13.91 3.04
N ILE A 292 -15.74 -14.42 4.09
CA ILE A 292 -15.85 -13.84 5.44
C ILE A 292 -15.27 -12.42 5.45
N GLN A 293 -14.09 -12.23 4.87
CA GLN A 293 -13.47 -10.90 4.78
C GLN A 293 -14.41 -9.92 4.07
N ARG A 294 -14.90 -10.30 2.88
CA ARG A 294 -15.82 -9.52 2.08
C ARG A 294 -17.09 -9.15 2.87
N PHE A 295 -17.69 -10.13 3.56
CA PHE A 295 -18.86 -9.89 4.39
C PHE A 295 -18.58 -8.86 5.49
N LEU A 296 -17.45 -8.96 6.18
CA LEU A 296 -17.08 -8.00 7.23
C LEU A 296 -16.88 -6.60 6.66
N GLU A 297 -16.22 -6.48 5.51
CA GLU A 297 -16.09 -5.19 4.81
C GLU A 297 -17.47 -4.61 4.43
N GLU A 298 -18.39 -5.42 3.93
CA GLU A 298 -19.77 -4.99 3.60
C GLU A 298 -20.60 -4.58 4.83
N GLN A 299 -20.26 -5.10 6.01
CA GLN A 299 -20.86 -4.68 7.28
C GLN A 299 -20.18 -3.44 7.90
N GLY A 300 -19.19 -2.86 7.23
CA GLY A 300 -18.47 -1.68 7.72
C GLY A 300 -17.44 -1.97 8.81
N TYR A 301 -16.98 -3.22 8.95
CA TYR A 301 -15.83 -3.51 9.81
C TYR A 301 -14.55 -2.94 9.19
N PRO A 302 -13.54 -2.59 10.02
CA PRO A 302 -12.26 -2.12 9.52
C PRO A 302 -11.57 -3.10 8.56
N LEU A 303 -10.88 -2.57 7.55
CA LEU A 303 -10.20 -3.31 6.50
C LEU A 303 -8.96 -4.08 7.03
N TYR A 304 -8.55 -5.14 6.33
CA TYR A 304 -7.36 -5.94 6.65
C TYR A 304 -6.15 -5.41 5.88
N GLU A 305 -5.73 -4.21 6.24
CA GLU A 305 -4.68 -3.42 5.62
C GLU A 305 -3.73 -2.86 6.68
N GLY A 306 -2.72 -2.11 6.24
CA GLY A 306 -1.87 -1.35 7.13
C GLY A 306 -0.55 -2.04 7.49
N THR A 307 0.36 -1.29 8.10
CA THR A 307 1.64 -1.81 8.58
C THR A 307 1.77 -1.56 10.08
N VAL A 308 2.32 -2.51 10.83
CA VAL A 308 2.49 -2.38 12.28
C VAL A 308 3.96 -2.08 12.61
N GLN A 309 4.21 -1.09 13.46
CA GLN A 309 5.57 -0.77 13.96
C GLN A 309 6.02 -1.81 14.98
N ARG A 310 6.55 -2.94 14.49
CA ARG A 310 6.95 -4.07 15.33
C ARG A 310 8.20 -4.77 14.81
N GLU A 311 9.04 -5.16 15.76
CA GLU A 311 10.21 -6.00 15.53
C GLU A 311 9.84 -7.32 14.83
N PRO A 312 10.73 -7.88 14.00
CA PRO A 312 12.13 -7.47 13.78
C PRO A 312 12.33 -6.44 12.66
N MET A 313 11.25 -5.99 11.99
CA MET A 313 11.38 -5.11 10.82
C MET A 313 11.41 -3.63 11.19
N PHE A 314 10.61 -3.25 12.18
CA PHE A 314 10.43 -1.87 12.58
C PHE A 314 10.56 -1.78 14.08
N GLU A 315 11.53 -0.99 14.55
CA GLU A 315 11.76 -0.83 15.97
C GLU A 315 10.56 -0.16 16.61
N LYS A 316 10.11 -0.68 17.76
CA LYS A 316 9.00 -0.08 18.49
C LYS A 316 9.45 1.28 19.02
N GLY A 317 8.76 2.35 18.64
CA GLY A 317 9.07 3.72 19.05
C GLY A 317 8.03 4.68 18.52
N LYS A 318 8.33 5.98 18.54
CA LYS A 318 7.48 6.97 17.89
C LYS A 318 7.66 6.92 16.37
N PHE A 319 6.63 7.32 15.64
CA PHE A 319 6.73 7.44 14.18
C PHE A 319 7.78 8.49 13.75
N SER A 320 7.88 9.61 14.49
CA SER A 320 8.90 10.64 14.26
C SER A 320 10.33 10.11 14.39
N GLU A 321 10.61 9.29 15.41
CA GLU A 321 11.91 8.65 15.64
C GLU A 321 12.26 7.69 14.50
N PHE A 322 11.28 6.93 14.00
CA PHE A 322 11.45 6.08 12.82
C PHE A 322 11.86 6.90 11.58
N MET A 323 11.24 8.06 11.38
CA MET A 323 11.54 8.95 10.25
C MET A 323 12.88 9.69 10.39
N ASP A 324 13.51 9.75 11.57
CA ASP A 324 14.81 10.43 11.77
C ASP A 324 16.03 9.62 11.29
N SER A 325 15.80 8.38 10.85
CA SER A 325 16.85 7.43 10.48
C SER A 325 16.73 6.93 9.03
N PRO A 326 16.69 7.81 8.01
CA PRO A 326 16.71 7.35 6.61
C PRO A 326 18.06 6.70 6.26
N LYS A 327 18.04 5.77 5.31
CA LYS A 327 19.28 5.24 4.71
C LYS A 327 19.76 6.13 3.58
N MET A 328 21.07 6.09 3.32
CA MET A 328 21.71 6.77 2.19
C MET A 328 21.35 6.09 0.85
N ILE A 329 20.09 6.22 0.45
CA ILE A 329 19.50 5.65 -0.76
C ILE A 329 18.82 6.81 -1.50
N PRO A 330 19.30 7.18 -2.70
CA PRO A 330 18.68 8.23 -3.50
C PRO A 330 17.20 7.95 -3.77
N MET A 331 16.39 9.01 -3.77
CA MET A 331 14.93 8.91 -3.95
C MET A 331 14.40 9.84 -5.04
N LEU A 332 13.57 9.30 -5.93
CA LEU A 332 12.65 10.07 -6.77
C LEU A 332 11.25 9.92 -6.17
N THR A 333 10.56 11.02 -5.93
CA THR A 333 9.25 10.98 -5.28
C THR A 333 8.37 12.15 -5.68
N GLY A 334 7.06 11.98 -5.62
CA GLY A 334 6.11 13.03 -5.96
C GLY A 334 4.68 12.56 -5.78
N CYS A 335 3.76 13.47 -6.07
CA CYS A 335 2.31 13.25 -6.04
C CYS A 335 1.68 13.92 -7.26
N THR A 336 0.45 13.54 -7.56
CA THR A 336 -0.40 14.31 -8.46
C THR A 336 -0.95 15.53 -7.72
N ALA A 337 -1.36 16.57 -8.45
CA ALA A 337 -1.83 17.80 -7.83
C ALA A 337 -3.19 17.67 -7.12
N PHE A 338 -4.01 16.69 -7.48
CA PHE A 338 -5.36 16.52 -6.91
C PHE A 338 -5.58 15.20 -6.19
N GLU A 339 -4.71 14.20 -6.35
CA GLU A 339 -4.77 12.90 -5.66
C GLU A 339 -6.21 12.40 -5.42
N MET A 340 -6.72 12.50 -4.19
CA MET A 340 -8.00 11.93 -3.76
C MET A 340 -9.12 13.00 -3.68
N ASP A 341 -9.09 14.05 -4.51
CA ASP A 341 -10.06 15.15 -4.46
C ASP A 341 -11.47 14.77 -4.94
N ASP A 342 -11.62 13.61 -5.59
CA ASP A 342 -12.91 13.01 -5.92
C ASP A 342 -13.59 12.34 -4.71
N GLU A 343 -12.84 12.09 -3.62
CA GLU A 343 -13.34 11.55 -2.36
C GLU A 343 -13.36 12.63 -1.27
N GLN A 344 -14.55 13.02 -0.79
CA GLN A 344 -14.71 14.10 0.21
C GLN A 344 -15.10 13.63 1.61
N PHE A 345 -14.55 12.49 2.04
CA PHE A 345 -14.78 11.99 3.40
C PHE A 345 -13.77 12.58 4.39
N ALA A 346 -14.19 12.76 5.63
CA ALA A 346 -13.31 13.21 6.69
C ALA A 346 -12.42 12.04 7.16
N VAL A 347 -11.10 12.21 7.08
CA VAL A 347 -10.10 11.28 7.64
C VAL A 347 -9.28 11.96 8.74
N PRO A 348 -8.70 11.21 9.69
CA PRO A 348 -7.91 11.79 10.78
C PRO A 348 -6.51 12.21 10.26
N VAL A 349 -6.45 13.36 9.60
CA VAL A 349 -5.22 13.89 8.96
C VAL A 349 -4.07 13.97 9.95
N ALA A 350 -4.34 14.43 11.18
CA ALA A 350 -3.29 14.57 12.19
C ALA A 350 -2.70 13.22 12.64
N GLU A 351 -3.54 12.18 12.71
CA GLU A 351 -3.10 10.81 13.01
C GLU A 351 -2.26 10.26 11.86
N LEU A 352 -2.73 10.43 10.62
CA LEU A 352 -2.06 9.90 9.42
C LEU A 352 -0.71 10.58 9.13
N ILE A 353 -0.55 11.87 9.46
CA ILE A 353 0.74 12.57 9.42
C ILE A 353 1.67 12.12 10.55
N GLY A 354 1.12 11.62 11.66
CA GLY A 354 1.87 11.08 12.79
C GLY A 354 2.22 12.10 13.88
N PHE A 355 1.31 13.03 14.20
CA PHE A 355 1.46 13.92 15.36
C PHE A 355 1.38 13.17 16.69
N GLU A 356 2.00 13.72 17.74
CA GLU A 356 1.98 13.10 19.07
C GLU A 356 0.63 13.26 19.79
N ASN A 357 -0.10 14.33 19.47
CA ASN A 357 -1.41 14.66 20.02
C ASN A 357 -2.45 14.76 18.88
N PRO A 358 -2.75 13.64 18.19
CA PRO A 358 -3.55 13.68 16.97
C PRO A 358 -4.96 14.20 17.22
N ASP A 359 -5.62 13.84 18.33
CA ASP A 359 -6.97 14.29 18.65
C ASP A 359 -7.05 15.82 18.84
N GLU A 360 -6.10 16.41 19.57
CA GLU A 360 -6.06 17.85 19.77
C GLU A 360 -5.74 18.61 18.47
N CYS A 361 -4.80 18.09 17.68
CA CYS A 361 -4.42 18.67 16.39
C CYS A 361 -5.58 18.60 15.39
N GLU A 362 -6.27 17.47 15.32
CA GLU A 362 -7.44 17.26 14.48
C GLU A 362 -8.57 18.22 14.89
N ALA A 363 -8.85 18.36 16.19
CA ALA A 363 -9.84 19.30 16.70
C ALA A 363 -9.50 20.76 16.36
N LYS A 364 -8.21 21.15 16.39
CA LYS A 364 -7.76 22.47 15.93
C LYS A 364 -7.97 22.62 14.43
N TYR A 365 -7.58 21.64 13.62
CA TYR A 365 -7.75 21.64 12.17
C TYR A 365 -9.21 21.84 11.76
N ARG A 366 -10.14 21.05 12.32
CA ARG A 366 -11.57 21.21 12.04
C ARG A 366 -12.11 22.58 12.45
N ARG A 367 -11.60 23.15 13.55
CA ARG A 367 -11.97 24.49 14.00
C ARG A 367 -11.46 25.58 13.05
N ASP A 368 -10.21 25.46 12.61
CA ASP A 368 -9.59 26.43 11.70
C ASP A 368 -10.27 26.45 10.34
N LEU A 369 -10.66 25.28 9.81
CA LEU A 369 -11.49 25.17 8.61
C LEU A 369 -12.84 25.87 8.78
N LYS A 370 -13.54 25.57 9.88
CA LYS A 370 -14.86 26.14 10.16
C LYS A 370 -14.80 27.67 10.29
N ASN A 371 -13.71 28.19 10.83
CA ASN A 371 -13.52 29.62 11.08
C ASN A 371 -12.87 30.37 9.92
N GLY A 372 -12.53 29.69 8.81
CA GLY A 372 -11.83 30.31 7.68
C GLY A 372 -10.39 30.74 7.98
N ILE A 373 -9.78 30.20 9.05
CA ILE A 373 -8.36 30.43 9.39
C ILE A 373 -7.47 29.63 8.43
N PHE A 374 -7.95 28.48 7.98
CA PHE A 374 -7.31 27.64 6.99
C PHE A 374 -8.30 27.26 5.89
N GLU A 375 -7.85 27.24 4.65
CA GLU A 375 -8.66 26.88 3.49
C GLU A 375 -7.94 25.81 2.67
N ARG A 376 -8.70 24.82 2.21
CA ARG A 376 -8.15 23.62 1.55
C ARG A 376 -8.09 23.71 0.03
N ASN A 377 -8.58 24.80 -0.57
CA ASN A 377 -8.66 24.95 -2.03
C ASN A 377 -9.33 23.74 -2.73
N ASN A 378 -10.40 23.21 -2.13
CA ASN A 378 -11.10 21.97 -2.53
C ASN A 378 -10.33 20.65 -2.37
N HIS A 379 -9.11 20.65 -1.86
CA HIS A 379 -8.43 19.40 -1.57
C HIS A 379 -9.14 18.59 -0.50
N SER A 380 -9.19 17.27 -0.71
CA SER A 380 -9.65 16.33 0.30
C SER A 380 -8.65 16.22 1.45
N ASP A 381 -9.12 15.65 2.57
CA ASP A 381 -8.24 15.36 3.70
C ASP A 381 -7.13 14.36 3.34
N GLU A 382 -7.41 13.42 2.43
CA GLU A 382 -6.44 12.43 1.96
C GLU A 382 -5.39 13.05 1.03
N THR A 383 -5.80 13.94 0.11
CA THR A 383 -4.86 14.71 -0.73
C THR A 383 -3.88 15.49 0.13
N ILE A 384 -4.39 16.22 1.11
CA ILE A 384 -3.57 16.97 2.08
C ILE A 384 -2.62 16.03 2.82
N THR A 385 -3.13 14.89 3.31
CA THR A 385 -2.32 13.89 4.03
C THR A 385 -1.15 13.40 3.17
N MET A 386 -1.39 13.15 1.89
CA MET A 386 -0.37 12.60 1.00
C MET A 386 0.67 13.62 0.57
N MET A 387 0.26 14.87 0.29
CA MET A 387 1.17 15.99 0.03
C MET A 387 2.07 16.25 1.24
N VAL A 388 1.49 16.32 2.44
CA VAL A 388 2.24 16.57 3.69
C VAL A 388 3.17 15.39 4.01
N SER A 389 2.70 14.16 3.87
CA SER A 389 3.52 12.95 4.05
C SER A 389 4.70 12.92 3.08
N THR A 390 4.47 13.31 1.83
CA THR A 390 5.52 13.41 0.81
C THR A 390 6.57 14.43 1.21
N LYS A 391 6.16 15.63 1.63
CA LYS A 391 7.09 16.66 2.08
C LYS A 391 7.85 16.27 3.36
N LEU A 392 7.18 15.64 4.32
CA LEU A 392 7.81 15.15 5.56
C LEU A 392 8.94 14.16 5.24
N ARG A 393 8.67 13.17 4.39
CA ARG A 393 9.66 12.18 3.92
C ARG A 393 10.87 12.85 3.27
N ILE A 394 10.63 13.81 2.39
CA ILE A 394 11.68 14.53 1.64
C ILE A 394 12.54 15.37 2.58
N ASN A 395 11.93 16.10 3.51
CA ASN A 395 12.67 16.91 4.47
C ASN A 395 13.64 16.05 5.27
N LYS A 396 13.20 14.88 5.76
CA LYS A 396 14.05 13.94 6.51
C LYS A 396 15.23 13.41 5.71
N LEU A 397 15.03 13.13 4.41
CA LEU A 397 16.12 12.71 3.52
C LEU A 397 17.13 13.83 3.28
N LEU A 398 16.64 15.05 2.98
CA LEU A 398 17.48 16.20 2.68
C LEU A 398 18.23 16.74 3.91
N GLU A 399 17.65 16.65 5.11
CA GLU A 399 18.33 16.93 6.38
C GLU A 399 19.57 16.05 6.60
N LYS A 400 19.63 14.88 5.95
CA LYS A 400 20.76 13.96 5.95
C LYS A 400 21.59 14.01 4.65
N TYR A 401 21.36 15.02 3.80
CA TYR A 401 22.05 15.21 2.51
C TYR A 401 21.87 14.04 1.54
N ILE A 402 20.75 13.31 1.62
CA ILE A 402 20.46 12.19 0.73
C ILE A 402 19.88 12.73 -0.58
N PRO A 403 20.44 12.38 -1.76
CA PRO A 403 19.95 12.86 -3.05
C PRO A 403 18.46 12.55 -3.25
N THR A 404 17.65 13.60 -3.32
CA THR A 404 16.18 13.48 -3.40
C THR A 404 15.63 14.42 -4.46
N TYR A 405 14.73 13.90 -5.29
CA TYR A 405 14.10 14.60 -6.41
C TYR A 405 12.60 14.60 -6.20
N LEU A 406 12.02 15.78 -5.95
CA LEU A 406 10.58 15.99 -5.77
C LEU A 406 9.95 16.45 -7.07
N TYR A 407 8.89 15.78 -7.51
CA TYR A 407 8.06 16.24 -8.62
C TYR A 407 6.60 16.42 -8.18
N GLU A 408 5.85 17.16 -8.97
CA GLU A 408 4.39 17.24 -8.90
C GLU A 408 3.81 17.03 -10.30
N PHE A 409 2.85 16.12 -10.45
CA PHE A 409 2.12 15.99 -11.70
C PHE A 409 0.88 16.89 -11.69
N SER A 410 0.95 18.02 -12.39
CA SER A 410 -0.06 19.09 -12.33
C SER A 410 -0.85 19.26 -13.64
N TYR A 411 -0.69 18.35 -14.61
CA TYR A 411 -1.51 18.37 -15.82
C TYR A 411 -2.99 18.07 -15.49
N PRO A 412 -3.93 19.01 -15.69
CA PRO A 412 -5.23 18.96 -15.02
C PRO A 412 -6.15 17.79 -15.36
N LYS A 413 -6.02 17.18 -16.54
CA LYS A 413 -6.96 16.14 -16.99
C LYS A 413 -6.83 14.83 -16.21
N HIS A 414 -5.61 14.48 -15.79
CA HIS A 414 -5.29 13.19 -15.20
C HIS A 414 -4.41 13.31 -13.96
N SER A 415 -4.53 14.42 -13.22
CA SER A 415 -3.82 14.67 -11.97
C SER A 415 -4.60 14.23 -10.72
N LEU A 416 -5.49 13.24 -10.85
CA LEU A 416 -6.06 12.49 -9.73
C LEU A 416 -5.16 11.29 -9.39
N HIS A 417 -5.44 10.63 -8.27
CA HIS A 417 -4.71 9.47 -7.79
C HIS A 417 -4.66 8.39 -8.88
N VAL A 418 -3.51 7.73 -9.04
CA VAL A 418 -3.24 6.73 -10.09
C VAL A 418 -3.15 7.29 -11.52
N GLY A 419 -3.61 8.51 -11.79
CA GLY A 419 -3.68 9.06 -13.15
C GLY A 419 -2.33 9.13 -13.86
N ASP A 420 -1.28 9.51 -13.13
CA ASP A 420 0.09 9.58 -13.62
C ASP A 420 0.78 8.20 -13.76
N LEU A 421 0.25 7.18 -13.08
CA LEU A 421 0.76 5.81 -13.17
C LEU A 421 0.47 5.18 -14.55
N TYR A 422 -0.53 5.69 -15.28
CA TYR A 422 -0.79 5.31 -16.67
C TYR A 422 0.48 5.42 -17.51
N TYR A 423 1.22 6.53 -17.42
CA TYR A 423 2.38 6.81 -18.27
C TYR A 423 3.55 5.83 -18.07
N LEU A 424 3.58 5.08 -16.97
CA LEU A 424 4.62 4.08 -16.68
C LEU A 424 4.10 2.65 -16.79
N MET A 425 2.94 2.38 -16.21
CA MET A 425 2.42 1.02 -16.01
C MET A 425 1.21 0.68 -16.91
N GLY A 426 0.63 1.66 -17.61
CA GLY A 426 -0.49 1.47 -18.54
C GLY A 426 -1.82 1.15 -17.85
N LEU A 427 -1.98 1.54 -16.59
CA LEU A 427 -3.21 1.36 -15.83
C LEU A 427 -4.23 2.45 -16.15
N HIS A 428 -5.51 2.08 -16.16
CA HIS A 428 -6.65 2.97 -16.46
C HIS A 428 -6.46 3.73 -17.79
N PRO A 429 -6.33 3.02 -18.92
CA PRO A 429 -6.08 3.65 -20.21
C PRO A 429 -7.19 4.65 -20.57
N PHE A 430 -6.77 5.78 -21.09
CA PHE A 430 -7.63 6.85 -21.60
C PHE A 430 -7.21 7.23 -23.01
N GLU A 431 -8.05 8.00 -23.70
CA GLU A 431 -7.70 8.56 -25.00
C GLU A 431 -6.70 9.71 -24.80
N GLU A 432 -5.47 9.50 -25.28
CA GLU A 432 -4.38 10.47 -25.15
C GLU A 432 -4.65 11.71 -26.03
N ASP A 433 -4.52 12.91 -25.45
CA ASP A 433 -4.43 14.15 -26.21
C ASP A 433 -2.98 14.50 -26.61
N GLU A 434 -2.82 15.59 -27.35
CA GLU A 434 -1.52 16.04 -27.85
C GLU A 434 -0.49 16.33 -26.73
N ASN A 435 -0.92 16.87 -25.58
CA ASN A 435 -0.03 17.12 -24.45
C ASN A 435 0.41 15.81 -23.80
N GLU A 436 -0.49 14.83 -23.74
CA GLU A 436 -0.25 13.54 -23.08
C GLU A 436 0.76 12.68 -23.81
N ILE A 437 0.83 12.78 -25.14
CA ILE A 437 1.89 12.17 -25.94
C ILE A 437 3.27 12.65 -25.45
N HIS A 438 3.42 13.95 -25.21
CA HIS A 438 4.67 14.53 -24.69
C HIS A 438 4.90 14.20 -23.22
N LEU A 439 3.86 14.27 -22.38
CA LEU A 439 3.96 13.93 -20.95
C LEU A 439 4.40 12.48 -20.76
N LYS A 440 3.89 11.55 -21.57
CA LYS A 440 4.30 10.14 -21.54
C LYS A 440 5.80 9.96 -21.76
N GLU A 441 6.38 10.69 -22.71
CA GLU A 441 7.82 10.67 -22.95
C GLU A 441 8.60 11.25 -21.77
N VAL A 442 8.20 12.42 -21.26
CA VAL A 442 8.82 13.07 -20.09
C VAL A 442 8.80 12.13 -18.88
N TYR A 443 7.65 11.53 -18.58
CA TYR A 443 7.49 10.64 -17.43
C TYR A 443 8.34 9.38 -17.56
N ARG A 444 8.29 8.72 -18.72
CA ARG A 444 9.11 7.54 -19.00
C ARG A 444 10.59 7.87 -18.83
N ASP A 445 11.07 8.94 -19.45
CA ASP A 445 12.48 9.28 -19.47
C ASP A 445 12.97 9.67 -18.07
N MET A 446 12.21 10.46 -17.32
CA MET A 446 12.50 10.82 -15.93
C MET A 446 12.72 9.61 -15.03
N PHE A 447 11.79 8.65 -15.06
CA PHE A 447 11.86 7.45 -14.22
C PHE A 447 12.93 6.48 -14.70
N MET A 448 13.10 6.29 -16.02
CA MET A 448 14.10 5.37 -16.56
C MET A 448 15.52 5.89 -16.36
N ASN A 449 15.74 7.20 -16.51
CA ASN A 449 17.02 7.84 -16.21
C ASN A 449 17.36 7.72 -14.72
N PHE A 450 16.40 8.00 -13.84
CA PHE A 450 16.62 7.81 -12.41
C PHE A 450 16.94 6.35 -12.07
N ALA A 451 16.20 5.38 -12.62
CA ALA A 451 16.47 3.96 -12.41
C ALA A 451 17.86 3.55 -12.89
N LYS A 452 18.35 4.09 -14.02
CA LYS A 452 19.69 3.80 -14.56
C LYS A 452 20.80 4.51 -13.79
N TYR A 453 20.66 5.81 -13.54
CA TYR A 453 21.75 6.70 -13.17
C TYR A 453 21.61 7.34 -11.78
N GLY A 454 20.44 7.25 -11.16
CA GLY A 454 20.13 7.96 -9.91
C GLY A 454 19.86 9.45 -10.09
N ASN A 455 19.72 9.91 -11.34
CA ASN A 455 19.37 11.27 -11.71
C ASN A 455 18.29 11.22 -12.82
N PRO A 456 17.16 11.92 -12.68
CA PRO A 456 16.08 11.94 -13.66
C PRO A 456 16.43 12.61 -15.01
N GLY A 457 17.43 13.50 -15.05
CA GLY A 457 17.77 14.26 -16.26
C GLY A 457 16.75 15.36 -16.59
N LEU A 458 16.71 15.81 -17.85
CA LEU A 458 15.70 16.76 -18.37
C LEU A 458 15.62 18.12 -17.63
N GLY A 459 16.72 18.57 -17.00
CA GLY A 459 16.70 19.78 -16.18
C GLY A 459 15.99 19.62 -14.83
N PHE A 460 15.61 18.40 -14.45
CA PHE A 460 15.11 18.07 -13.12
C PHE A 460 16.28 18.01 -12.14
N GLU A 461 16.44 19.11 -11.40
CA GLU A 461 17.46 19.28 -10.38
C GLU A 461 17.07 18.64 -9.05
N MET A 462 18.07 18.41 -8.19
CA MET A 462 17.82 17.94 -6.83
C MET A 462 16.99 18.95 -6.05
N THR A 463 16.05 18.48 -5.24
CA THR A 463 15.23 19.35 -4.40
C THR A 463 16.09 20.08 -3.38
N ASP A 464 15.94 21.40 -3.36
CA ASP A 464 16.55 22.26 -2.36
C ASP A 464 15.63 22.37 -1.14
N LEU A 465 16.19 22.07 0.05
CA LEU A 465 15.44 22.04 1.30
C LEU A 465 14.89 23.42 1.68
N LYS A 466 15.63 24.50 1.42
CA LYS A 466 15.26 25.86 1.87
C LYS A 466 14.14 26.46 1.03
N THR A 467 14.26 26.36 -0.28
CA THR A 467 13.29 26.86 -1.26
C THR A 467 12.15 25.88 -1.50
N SER A 468 12.29 24.63 -1.05
CA SER A 468 11.36 23.55 -1.35
C SER A 468 11.11 23.42 -2.84
N SER A 469 12.20 23.31 -3.62
CA SER A 469 12.12 23.22 -5.07
C SER A 469 11.59 21.86 -5.54
N TYR A 470 10.83 21.86 -6.62
CA TYR A 470 10.24 20.67 -7.19
C TYR A 470 10.12 20.79 -8.70
N PHE A 471 10.03 19.66 -9.39
CA PHE A 471 9.81 19.61 -10.82
C PHE A 471 8.32 19.51 -11.13
N ASP A 472 7.76 20.57 -11.69
CA ASP A 472 6.37 20.63 -12.11
C ASP A 472 6.23 19.91 -13.45
N VAL A 473 5.52 18.79 -13.45
CA VAL A 473 5.24 17.99 -14.65
C VAL A 473 3.91 18.45 -15.22
N ASN A 474 4.00 19.43 -16.12
CA ASN A 474 2.86 19.99 -16.83
C ASN A 474 3.25 20.29 -18.28
N TRP A 475 2.29 20.17 -19.19
CA TRP A 475 2.49 20.44 -20.60
C TRP A 475 1.24 21.05 -21.19
N ASP A 476 1.41 22.14 -21.92
CA ASP A 476 0.34 22.75 -22.68
C ASP A 476 0.91 23.34 -23.97
N GLU A 477 0.53 22.74 -25.09
CA GLU A 477 0.95 23.21 -26.42
C GLU A 477 0.44 24.60 -26.77
N LYS A 478 -0.73 25.01 -26.25
CA LYS A 478 -1.32 26.30 -26.59
C LYS A 478 -0.63 27.45 -25.86
N THR A 479 -0.27 27.24 -24.60
CA THR A 479 0.39 28.27 -23.78
C THR A 479 1.91 28.21 -23.87
N GLY A 480 2.47 27.13 -24.40
CA GLY A 480 3.92 26.89 -24.42
C GLY A 480 4.47 26.43 -23.07
N LEU A 481 3.60 26.06 -22.12
CA LEU A 481 4.03 25.53 -20.82
C LEU A 481 4.75 24.21 -21.02
N ARG A 482 5.87 24.04 -20.35
CA ARG A 482 6.71 22.84 -20.37
C ARG A 482 7.12 22.45 -18.94
N PRO A 483 7.50 21.18 -18.72
CA PRO A 483 8.00 20.75 -17.42
C PRO A 483 9.22 21.56 -16.99
N GLN A 484 9.23 22.02 -15.74
CA GLN A 484 10.26 22.91 -15.23
C GLN A 484 10.38 22.86 -13.71
N MET A 485 11.54 23.28 -13.19
CA MET A 485 11.72 23.49 -11.76
C MET A 485 10.89 24.69 -11.27
N LYS A 486 10.18 24.51 -10.16
CA LYS A 486 9.49 25.54 -9.38
C LYS A 486 9.97 25.50 -7.93
N THR A 487 9.55 26.49 -7.14
CA THR A 487 9.85 26.61 -5.71
C THR A 487 8.58 26.70 -4.89
N GLY A 488 8.65 26.30 -3.62
CA GLY A 488 7.52 26.42 -2.70
C GLY A 488 6.44 25.37 -2.93
N PHE A 489 6.85 24.10 -3.09
CA PHE A 489 5.93 22.95 -3.19
C PHE A 489 4.82 23.03 -2.13
N GLU A 490 3.58 23.17 -2.59
CA GLU A 490 2.37 23.24 -1.77
C GLU A 490 2.47 24.10 -0.51
N LYS A 491 3.13 25.27 -0.64
CA LYS A 491 3.59 26.10 0.48
C LYS A 491 2.52 26.39 1.53
N LYS A 492 1.28 26.68 1.13
CA LYS A 492 0.17 26.98 2.05
C LYS A 492 -0.11 25.81 2.99
N PHE A 493 -0.14 24.58 2.45
CA PHE A 493 -0.37 23.37 3.22
C PHE A 493 0.83 23.03 4.10
N MET A 494 2.04 23.20 3.56
CA MET A 494 3.28 22.92 4.30
C MET A 494 3.49 23.87 5.48
N ASP A 495 3.20 25.17 5.31
CA ASP A 495 3.26 26.15 6.40
C ASP A 495 2.25 25.80 7.49
N TYR A 496 1.02 25.44 7.14
CA TYR A 496 0.01 25.08 8.12
C TYR A 496 0.37 23.80 8.90
N TRP A 497 0.69 22.71 8.19
CA TRP A 497 0.87 21.40 8.82
C TRP A 497 2.26 21.21 9.42
N LEU A 498 3.33 21.56 8.69
CA LEU A 498 4.69 21.25 9.13
C LEU A 498 5.28 22.33 10.04
N LYS A 499 4.66 23.50 10.14
CA LYS A 499 5.06 24.57 11.04
C LYS A 499 3.99 24.85 12.10
N ASP A 500 2.84 25.43 11.73
CA ASP A 500 1.87 25.93 12.72
C ASP A 500 1.25 24.80 13.56
N MET A 501 0.84 23.70 12.92
CA MET A 501 0.28 22.55 13.62
C MET A 501 1.35 21.79 14.42
N ASN A 502 2.57 21.70 13.92
CA ASN A 502 3.69 21.10 14.65
C ASN A 502 4.06 21.91 15.92
N GLU A 503 4.06 23.24 15.84
CA GLU A 503 4.24 24.11 17.01
C GLU A 503 3.12 23.92 18.04
N TYR A 504 1.87 23.78 17.57
CA TYR A 504 0.72 23.48 18.42
C TYR A 504 0.85 22.11 19.10
N ASP A 505 1.18 21.06 18.35
CA ASP A 505 1.40 19.70 18.87
C ASP A 505 2.44 19.69 20.00
N GLN A 506 3.58 20.35 19.78
CA GLN A 506 4.63 20.49 20.80
C GLN A 506 4.17 21.26 22.04
N ALA A 507 3.33 22.29 21.86
CA ALA A 507 2.76 23.05 22.98
C ALA A 507 1.80 22.19 23.81
N VAL A 508 0.97 21.36 23.17
CA VAL A 508 0.08 20.39 23.83
C VAL A 508 0.91 19.36 24.62
N SER A 509 1.94 18.77 24.01
CA SER A 509 2.86 17.84 24.70
C SER A 509 3.47 18.48 25.95
N LYS A 510 3.98 19.72 25.86
CA LYS A 510 4.53 20.45 27.02
C LYS A 510 3.49 20.71 28.11
N ALA A 511 2.24 21.01 27.74
CA ALA A 511 1.16 21.23 28.71
C ALA A 511 0.77 19.93 29.45
N LYS A 512 0.64 18.81 28.73
CA LYS A 512 0.36 17.48 29.32
C LYS A 512 1.45 17.05 30.31
N GLN A 513 2.73 17.32 29.99
CA GLN A 513 3.86 17.06 30.89
C GLN A 513 3.84 17.91 32.17
N ARG A 514 3.49 19.20 32.06
CA ARG A 514 3.35 20.07 33.25
C ARG A 514 2.24 19.61 34.19
N ASN A 515 1.10 19.17 33.64
CA ASN A 515 -0.03 18.71 34.45
C ASN A 515 0.23 17.38 35.16
N THR A 516 0.96 16.46 34.51
CA THR A 516 1.43 15.21 35.14
C THR A 516 2.49 15.48 36.22
N SER A 517 3.38 16.46 36.03
CA SER A 517 4.31 16.89 37.09
C SER A 517 3.61 17.55 38.28
N LYS A 518 2.57 18.36 38.04
CA LYS A 518 1.77 18.98 39.12
C LYS A 518 1.01 17.95 39.94
N THR A 519 0.43 16.93 39.32
CA THR A 519 -0.26 15.83 40.02
C THR A 519 0.73 14.94 40.79
N ARG A 520 1.97 14.77 40.30
CA ARG A 520 3.03 14.05 41.04
C ARG A 520 3.54 14.82 42.26
N ASN A 521 3.60 16.15 42.19
CA ASN A 521 3.94 17.03 43.32
C ASN A 521 2.79 17.23 44.33
N MET A 522 1.59 16.73 44.02
CA MET A 522 0.42 16.77 44.91
C MET A 522 0.29 15.52 45.79
N LYS A 523 1.41 14.84 46.09
CA LYS A 523 1.52 13.78 47.11
C LYS A 523 2.58 14.13 48.14
N SER A 524 2.25 15.08 49.02
CA SER A 524 2.70 15.13 50.41
C SER A 524 1.99 16.29 51.12
N LEU A 525 0.76 16.04 51.58
CA LEU A 525 0.17 16.81 52.67
C LEU A 525 -0.19 15.78 53.75
N PRO A 526 0.37 15.90 54.97
CA PRO A 526 0.03 14.99 56.06
C PRO A 526 -1.44 15.22 56.42
N ILE A 527 -2.22 14.13 56.45
CA ILE A 527 -3.59 14.15 56.93
C ILE A 527 -3.49 14.25 58.46
N ASN A 528 -3.84 15.42 59.00
CA ASN A 528 -4.22 15.53 60.41
C ASN A 528 -5.62 14.92 60.55
N GLU A 529 -5.72 13.93 61.43
CA GLU A 529 -6.98 13.41 61.94
C GLU A 529 -7.66 14.50 62.78
N GLU A 530 -8.88 14.91 62.41
CA GLU A 530 -9.92 15.32 63.36
C GLU A 530 -11.30 15.33 62.67
N PHE A 531 -12.26 14.73 63.39
CA PHE A 531 -13.68 14.44 63.15
C PHE A 531 -14.53 15.40 62.28
N GLU A 532 -15.46 14.82 61.50
CA GLU A 532 -16.92 14.97 61.73
C GLU A 532 -17.76 13.96 60.92
N GLU A 533 -18.39 13.02 61.64
CA GLU A 533 -19.47 12.16 61.16
C GLU A 533 -20.79 12.95 61.12
N SER A 534 -21.30 13.25 59.94
CA SER A 534 -22.73 13.16 59.60
C SER A 534 -22.91 13.69 58.18
N HIS A 535 -23.47 12.89 57.27
CA HIS A 535 -24.20 13.30 56.03
C HIS A 535 -24.34 12.18 54.98
N ASN A 536 -23.97 10.92 55.26
CA ASN A 536 -24.01 9.85 54.26
C ASN A 536 -25.28 8.95 54.24
N PHE A 537 -26.34 9.28 54.98
CA PHE A 537 -27.57 8.47 54.97
C PHE A 537 -28.73 9.06 54.14
N LEU A 538 -28.77 10.38 53.92
CA LEU A 538 -29.85 11.05 53.16
C LEU A 538 -29.60 11.09 51.65
N PHE A 539 -28.34 11.06 51.21
CA PHE A 539 -27.99 11.14 49.78
C PHE A 539 -28.21 9.82 49.03
N SER A 540 -28.03 8.69 49.73
CA SER A 540 -28.21 7.33 49.21
C SER A 540 -29.70 6.96 49.00
N LEU A 541 -30.63 7.61 49.71
CA LEU A 541 -32.08 7.44 49.52
C LEU A 541 -32.64 8.23 48.33
N LEU A 542 -32.03 9.36 47.96
CA LEU A 542 -32.49 10.21 46.85
C LEU A 542 -32.15 9.63 45.47
N VAL A 543 -31.03 8.89 45.37
CA VAL A 543 -30.54 8.28 44.12
C VAL A 543 -31.35 7.03 43.73
N MET A 544 -31.90 6.29 44.70
CA MET A 544 -32.75 5.12 44.42
C MET A 544 -34.16 5.49 43.90
N PHE A 545 -34.70 6.66 44.26
CA PHE A 545 -36.03 7.09 43.78
C PHE A 545 -36.02 7.60 42.33
N LEU A 546 -34.90 8.15 41.86
CA LEU A 546 -34.75 8.64 40.47
C LEU A 546 -34.50 7.51 39.46
N ALA A 547 -33.98 6.35 39.90
CA ALA A 547 -33.71 5.21 39.02
C ALA A 547 -34.98 4.41 38.64
N LEU A 548 -36.06 4.51 39.44
CA LEU A 548 -37.30 3.75 39.21
C LEU A 548 -38.33 4.44 38.29
N SER A 549 -38.18 5.73 38.01
CA SER A 549 -39.11 6.49 37.13
C SER A 549 -38.76 6.43 35.64
N ILE A 550 -37.51 6.10 35.29
CA ILE A 550 -37.06 6.03 33.87
C ILE A 550 -37.43 4.67 33.22
N VAL A 551 -37.63 3.63 34.03
CA VAL A 551 -37.97 2.27 33.55
C VAL A 551 -39.44 2.17 33.08
N PHE A 552 -40.33 3.10 33.47
CA PHE A 552 -41.75 3.03 33.11
C PHE A 552 -42.17 3.84 31.86
N LEU A 553 -41.31 4.70 31.28
CA LEU A 553 -41.65 5.49 30.09
C LEU A 553 -41.07 4.96 28.75
N GLY A 554 -40.15 3.99 28.78
CA GLY A 554 -39.56 3.41 27.55
C GLY A 554 -40.39 2.34 26.85
N TRP A 555 -41.52 1.90 27.42
CA TRP A 555 -42.22 0.68 26.98
C TRP A 555 -43.47 0.90 26.12
N LYS A 556 -43.63 2.07 25.48
CA LYS A 556 -44.83 2.36 24.65
C LYS A 556 -44.63 2.85 23.21
N THR A 557 -43.42 2.94 22.66
CA THR A 557 -43.25 3.30 21.24
C THR A 557 -42.04 2.62 20.60
N CYS A 558 -42.25 1.45 19.98
CA CYS A 558 -41.70 1.04 18.68
C CYS A 558 -41.99 -0.45 18.42
N ARG A 559 -42.93 -0.73 17.51
CA ARG A 559 -43.14 -2.08 16.95
C ARG A 559 -42.18 -2.29 15.77
N PRO A 560 -41.48 -3.44 15.65
CA PRO A 560 -40.73 -3.74 14.44
C PRO A 560 -41.70 -4.25 13.35
N LYS A 561 -41.75 -3.54 12.22
CA LYS A 561 -42.37 -4.05 10.98
C LYS A 561 -41.45 -5.14 10.41
N LYS A 562 -41.95 -6.39 10.39
CA LYS A 562 -41.38 -7.48 9.58
C LYS A 562 -41.36 -7.05 8.11
N ARG A 563 -40.19 -7.02 7.48
CA ARG A 563 -40.05 -7.11 6.03
C ARG A 563 -39.45 -8.47 5.69
N ASN A 564 -40.24 -9.27 4.98
CA ASN A 564 -39.77 -10.46 4.29
C ASN A 564 -38.82 -10.01 3.17
N LEU A 565 -37.60 -10.53 3.17
CA LEU A 565 -36.72 -10.50 1.99
C LEU A 565 -36.47 -11.95 1.59
N TYR A 566 -37.06 -12.34 0.45
CA TYR A 566 -36.78 -13.60 -0.22
C TYR A 566 -35.55 -13.43 -1.14
N ILE A 567 -34.59 -14.34 -0.95
CA ILE A 567 -33.90 -15.22 -1.93
C ILE A 567 -32.97 -14.62 -3.02
N ARG A 568 -31.68 -15.00 -2.87
CA ARG A 568 -30.73 -15.68 -3.79
C ARG A 568 -30.58 -15.16 -5.23
N ILE A 569 -29.32 -14.91 -5.62
CA ILE A 569 -28.85 -15.20 -6.99
C ILE A 569 -27.50 -15.92 -6.91
N ASP A 570 -27.51 -17.21 -7.27
CA ASP A 570 -26.32 -17.93 -7.73
C ASP A 570 -26.09 -17.63 -9.21
N GLY A 571 -24.82 -17.71 -9.63
CA GLY A 571 -24.32 -17.24 -10.91
C GLY A 571 -24.75 -17.99 -12.18
N ALA A 572 -24.31 -17.40 -13.30
CA ALA A 572 -24.28 -17.88 -14.67
C ALA A 572 -25.62 -18.13 -15.38
N ASN A 573 -26.05 -17.14 -16.18
CA ASN A 573 -26.38 -17.36 -17.59
C ASN A 573 -26.37 -16.05 -18.40
N PHE A 574 -25.64 -16.08 -19.51
CA PHE A 574 -25.64 -15.08 -20.58
C PHE A 574 -27.06 -14.80 -21.09
N ARG A 575 -27.44 -13.52 -21.15
CA ARG A 575 -28.13 -12.92 -22.31
C ARG A 575 -27.93 -11.41 -22.28
N LYS A 576 -27.33 -10.89 -23.35
CA LYS A 576 -27.15 -9.47 -23.65
C LYS A 576 -28.50 -8.74 -23.55
N ASN A 577 -28.54 -7.61 -22.85
CA ASN A 577 -29.29 -6.45 -23.33
C ASN A 577 -28.61 -5.16 -22.84
N PRO A 578 -28.31 -4.19 -23.73
CA PRO A 578 -27.60 -2.96 -23.40
C PRO A 578 -28.61 -1.86 -23.10
N GLU A 579 -28.62 -1.34 -21.87
CA GLU A 579 -29.20 -0.03 -21.54
C GLU A 579 -28.98 0.24 -20.06
N PHE A 580 -27.79 0.67 -19.68
CA PHE A 580 -27.54 1.36 -18.41
C PHE A 580 -26.24 2.17 -18.51
N PHE A 581 -26.22 3.10 -19.46
CA PHE A 581 -25.37 4.30 -19.41
C PHE A 581 -26.34 5.48 -19.42
N ASN A 582 -26.53 6.10 -18.25
CA ASN A 582 -26.89 7.51 -18.04
C ASN A 582 -27.32 7.72 -16.58
N LYS A 583 -26.35 7.98 -15.71
CA LYS A 583 -26.37 9.06 -14.72
C LYS A 583 -25.07 9.10 -13.93
#